data_AF-A0A3M1HBM6-F1
#
_entry.id   AF-A0A3M1HBM6-F1
#
_cell.length_a   1.000
_cell.length_b   1.000
_cell.length_c   1.000
_cell.angle_alpha   90.00
_cell.angle_beta   90.00
_cell.angle_gamma   90.00
#
_symmetry.space_group_name_H-M   'P 1'
#
loop_
_entity.id
_entity.type
_entity.pdbx_description
1 polymer ?
#
loop_
_entity_poly.entity_id
_entity_poly.type
_entity_poly.pdbx_seq_one_letter_code
_entity_poly.pdbx_strand_id
1 'polypeptide(L)'
;MSSPWIIKVGGSLITHRQSEIPSIQKDSVSLLAQDLLWLQKKNHKFILIHGAGSFGHPLAKKWKIHQGLMPETDEKRQSQLLALGQIQVQLYQLSLFLTEGLGAFGLPLFPIQTSSIVTLLKGRIHNCNLST
;
A
#
# COMPACT_ATOMS: atom_id res chain seq x y z
N MET A 1 9.85 -25.38 8.20
CA MET A 1 8.73 -24.42 8.31
C MET A 1 8.05 -24.32 6.96
N SER A 2 6.72 -24.20 6.90
CA SER A 2 6.01 -23.95 5.63
C SER A 2 6.32 -22.54 5.11
N SER A 3 6.41 -22.40 3.78
CA SER A 3 6.60 -21.10 3.13
C SER A 3 5.37 -20.21 3.33
N PRO A 4 5.53 -18.89 3.51
CA PRO A 4 4.40 -17.99 3.67
C PRO A 4 3.61 -17.86 2.36
N TRP A 5 2.30 -17.70 2.49
CA TRP A 5 1.42 -17.37 1.38
C TRP A 5 1.53 -15.89 1.06
N ILE A 6 1.69 -15.54 -0.22
CA ILE A 6 1.67 -14.15 -0.66
C ILE A 6 0.26 -13.83 -1.14
N ILE A 7 -0.45 -12.98 -0.40
CA ILE A 7 -1.83 -12.60 -0.68
C ILE A 7 -1.84 -11.17 -1.18
N LYS A 8 -2.27 -10.96 -2.43
CA LYS A 8 -2.40 -9.62 -3.01
C LYS A 8 -3.85 -9.17 -3.02
N VAL A 9 -4.10 -8.03 -2.39
CA VAL A 9 -5.41 -7.36 -2.34
C VAL A 9 -5.40 -6.13 -3.22
N GLY A 10 -6.31 -6.08 -4.17
CA GLY A 10 -6.48 -4.93 -5.06
C GLY A 10 -6.95 -3.70 -4.28
N GLY A 11 -6.33 -2.54 -4.51
CA GLY A 11 -6.70 -1.30 -3.81
C GLY A 11 -8.18 -0.90 -3.98
N SER A 12 -8.84 -1.34 -5.06
CA SER A 12 -10.25 -1.08 -5.26
C SER A 12 -11.21 -1.98 -4.51
N LEU A 13 -10.71 -3.07 -3.92
CA LEU A 13 -11.49 -3.90 -3.01
C LEU A 13 -11.52 -3.28 -1.62
N ILE A 14 -10.48 -2.54 -1.24
CA ILE A 14 -10.29 -2.03 0.13
C ILE A 14 -10.47 -0.51 0.24
N THR A 15 -10.69 0.18 -0.87
CA THR A 15 -10.89 1.64 -0.91
C THR A 15 -12.02 2.01 -1.86
N HIS A 16 -12.73 3.10 -1.53
CA HIS A 16 -13.75 3.65 -2.41
C HIS A 16 -13.12 4.47 -3.54
N ARG A 17 -13.37 4.09 -4.79
CA ARG A 17 -12.81 4.75 -6.00
C ARG A 17 -13.42 6.13 -6.30
N GLN A 18 -14.62 6.43 -5.79
CA GLN A 18 -15.44 7.58 -6.19
C GLN A 18 -15.52 8.70 -5.14
N SER A 19 -14.76 8.61 -4.06
CA SER A 19 -14.76 9.63 -3.01
C SER A 19 -13.70 10.69 -3.29
N GLU A 20 -14.06 11.97 -3.19
CA GLU A 20 -13.11 13.10 -3.27
C GLU A 20 -12.04 12.99 -2.17
N ILE A 21 -12.43 12.47 -1.00
CA ILE A 21 -11.55 12.17 0.13
C ILE A 21 -11.31 10.65 0.16
N PRO A 22 -10.07 10.16 0.05
CA PRO A 22 -9.78 8.73 0.11
C PRO A 22 -10.35 8.08 1.38
N SER A 23 -11.01 6.93 1.24
CA SER A 23 -11.64 6.21 2.35
C SER A 23 -11.62 4.71 2.14
N ILE A 24 -11.67 3.96 3.26
CA ILE A 24 -11.62 2.50 3.31
C ILE A 24 -13.00 1.91 3.05
N GLN A 25 -13.05 0.82 2.29
CA GLN A 25 -14.24 -0.01 2.14
C GLN A 25 -14.34 -1.01 3.29
N LYS A 26 -14.94 -0.57 4.41
CA LYS A 26 -14.95 -1.29 5.70
C LYS A 26 -15.54 -2.70 5.61
N ASP A 27 -16.60 -2.90 4.82
CA ASP A 27 -17.23 -4.21 4.67
C ASP A 27 -16.28 -5.21 4.01
N SER A 28 -15.58 -4.78 2.97
CA SER A 28 -14.59 -5.61 2.27
C SER A 28 -13.37 -5.90 3.14
N VAL A 29 -12.94 -4.95 3.98
CA VAL A 29 -11.88 -5.19 4.97
C VAL A 29 -12.34 -6.20 6.02
N SER A 30 -13.60 -6.13 6.47
CA SER A 30 -14.16 -7.09 7.44
C SER A 30 -14.26 -8.51 6.88
N LEU A 31 -14.61 -8.65 5.59
CA LEU A 31 -14.60 -9.96 4.91
C LEU A 31 -13.18 -10.49 4.76
N LEU A 32 -12.24 -9.64 4.32
CA LEU A 32 -10.82 -10.00 4.26
C LEU A 32 -10.27 -10.45 5.63
N ALA A 33 -10.67 -9.80 6.72
CA ALA A 33 -10.26 -10.19 8.06
C ALA A 33 -10.69 -11.62 8.41
N GLN A 34 -11.92 -12.01 8.03
CA GLN A 34 -12.43 -13.36 8.26
C GLN A 34 -11.62 -14.42 7.50
N ASP A 35 -11.29 -14.15 6.23
CA ASP A 35 -10.47 -15.04 5.41
C ASP A 35 -9.05 -15.21 5.99
N LEU A 36 -8.43 -14.10 6.41
CA LEU A 36 -7.09 -14.12 7.02
C LEU A 36 -7.09 -14.82 8.38
N LEU A 37 -8.13 -14.63 9.20
CA LEU A 37 -8.30 -15.35 10.46
C LEU A 37 -8.45 -16.85 10.25
N TRP A 38 -9.20 -17.25 9.22
CA TRP A 38 -9.33 -18.66 8.88
C TRP A 38 -7.96 -19.27 8.52
N LEU A 39 -7.14 -18.56 7.72
CA LEU A 39 -5.77 -18.98 7.40
C LEU A 39 -4.89 -19.08 8.66
N GLN A 40 -4.96 -18.09 9.55
CA GLN A 40 -4.22 -18.10 10.82
C GLN A 40 -4.62 -19.29 11.70
N LYS A 41 -5.92 -19.61 11.81
CA LYS A 41 -6.42 -20.77 12.57
C LYS A 41 -5.93 -22.11 12.00
N LYS A 42 -5.62 -22.15 10.71
CA LYS A 42 -4.99 -23.30 10.03
C LYS A 42 -3.45 -23.28 10.11
N ASN A 43 -2.89 -22.38 10.90
CA ASN A 43 -1.45 -22.21 11.12
C ASN A 43 -0.68 -21.86 9.83
N HIS A 44 -1.33 -21.20 8.88
CA HIS A 44 -0.69 -20.66 7.69
C HIS A 44 -0.06 -19.30 7.99
N LYS A 45 1.20 -19.14 7.59
CA LYS A 45 1.88 -17.84 7.56
C LYS A 45 1.54 -17.13 6.25
N PHE A 46 1.37 -15.81 6.28
CA PHE A 46 1.10 -15.04 5.08
C PHE A 46 1.78 -13.67 5.09
N ILE A 47 2.02 -13.15 3.89
CA ILE A 47 2.43 -11.78 3.60
C ILE A 47 1.27 -11.14 2.84
N LEU A 48 0.72 -10.08 3.39
CA LEU A 48 -0.36 -9.32 2.76
C LEU A 48 0.23 -8.15 1.97
N ILE A 49 -0.06 -8.10 0.67
CA ILE A 49 0.30 -6.99 -0.21
C ILE A 49 -0.99 -6.29 -0.61
N HIS A 50 -1.09 -4.97 -0.39
CA HIS A 50 -2.26 -4.21 -0.81
C HIS A 50 -1.91 -3.18 -1.90
N GLY A 51 -2.88 -2.89 -2.77
CA GLY A 51 -2.79 -1.79 -3.71
C GLY A 51 -3.00 -0.43 -3.05
N ALA A 52 -2.55 0.64 -3.72
CA ALA A 52 -2.68 2.03 -3.25
C ALA A 52 -4.14 2.53 -3.16
N GLY A 53 -5.03 2.00 -4.00
CA GLY A 53 -6.42 2.45 -4.05
C GLY A 53 -6.56 3.95 -4.32
N SER A 54 -7.62 4.56 -3.79
CA SER A 54 -7.84 6.01 -3.86
C SER A 54 -6.81 6.84 -3.06
N PHE A 55 -6.05 6.22 -2.15
CA PHE A 55 -5.02 6.86 -1.32
C PHE A 55 -3.69 7.13 -2.05
N GLY A 56 -3.57 6.82 -3.34
CA GLY A 56 -2.32 7.12 -4.04
C GLY A 56 -2.42 7.14 -5.54
N HIS A 57 -3.27 6.28 -6.11
CA HIS A 57 -3.40 6.17 -7.56
C HIS A 57 -3.80 7.49 -8.25
N PRO A 58 -4.78 8.29 -7.74
CA PRO A 58 -5.14 9.56 -8.36
C PRO A 58 -3.98 10.56 -8.39
N LEU A 59 -3.30 10.76 -7.25
CA LEU A 59 -2.23 11.75 -7.13
C LEU A 59 -0.97 11.34 -7.88
N ALA A 60 -0.59 10.06 -7.84
CA ALA A 60 0.53 9.51 -8.60
C ALA A 60 0.32 9.62 -10.12
N LYS A 61 -0.92 9.44 -10.60
CA LYS A 61 -1.29 9.62 -12.00
C LYS A 61 -1.24 11.11 -12.40
N LYS A 62 -1.81 12.00 -11.57
CA LYS A 62 -1.80 13.45 -11.79
C LYS A 62 -0.38 13.99 -11.99
N TRP A 63 0.56 13.56 -11.15
CA TRP A 63 1.95 14.05 -11.18
C TRP A 63 2.92 13.17 -11.97
N LYS A 64 2.40 12.17 -12.71
CA LYS A 64 3.18 11.24 -13.56
C LYS A 64 4.39 10.62 -12.85
N ILE A 65 4.26 10.28 -11.57
CA ILE A 65 5.37 9.80 -10.73
C ILE A 65 6.07 8.56 -11.32
N HIS A 66 5.33 7.71 -12.03
CA HIS A 66 5.86 6.53 -12.72
C HIS A 66 6.89 6.86 -13.82
N GLN A 67 6.95 8.11 -14.30
CA GLN A 67 7.90 8.56 -15.32
C GLN A 67 9.22 9.08 -14.71
N GLY A 68 9.33 9.06 -13.38
CA GLY A 68 10.44 9.68 -12.65
C GLY A 68 10.27 11.18 -12.46
N LEU A 69 11.28 11.80 -11.84
CA LEU A 69 11.34 13.25 -11.71
C LEU A 69 11.66 13.87 -13.08
N MET A 70 10.80 14.77 -13.53
CA MET A 70 10.95 15.43 -14.82
C MET A 70 11.91 16.62 -14.67
N PRO A 71 12.95 16.72 -15.51
CA PRO A 71 13.98 17.75 -15.40
C PRO A 71 13.59 19.10 -16.05
N GLU A 72 12.34 19.27 -16.48
CA GLU A 72 11.94 20.40 -17.33
C GLU A 72 12.13 21.76 -16.65
N THR A 73 11.86 21.87 -15.33
CA THR A 73 12.14 23.06 -14.50
C THR A 73 12.33 22.67 -13.04
N ASP A 74 13.07 23.49 -12.27
CA ASP A 74 13.23 23.29 -10.82
C ASP A 74 11.89 23.36 -10.08
N GLU A 75 10.96 24.22 -10.52
CA GLU A 75 9.62 24.33 -9.93
C GLU A 75 8.76 23.07 -10.14
N LYS A 76 8.78 22.51 -11.36
CA LYS A 76 8.03 21.28 -11.67
C LYS A 76 8.60 20.09 -10.89
N ARG A 77 9.94 20.00 -10.80
CA ARG A 77 10.63 19.01 -9.98
C ARG A 77 10.23 19.15 -8.51
N GLN A 78 10.24 20.38 -7.96
CA GLN A 78 9.84 20.64 -6.58
C GLN A 78 8.38 20.24 -6.32
N SER A 79 7.49 20.54 -7.25
CA SER A 79 6.08 20.14 -7.18
C SER A 79 5.90 18.61 -7.17
N GLN A 80 6.67 17.89 -7.99
CA GLN A 80 6.66 16.41 -7.97
C GLN A 80 7.20 15.84 -6.66
N LEU A 81 8.23 16.46 -6.06
CA LEU A 81 8.75 16.05 -4.76
C LEU A 81 7.72 16.25 -3.64
N LEU A 82 7.02 17.39 -3.63
CA LEU A 82 5.92 17.65 -2.68
C LEU A 82 4.78 16.65 -2.87
N ALA A 83 4.40 16.37 -4.13
CA ALA A 83 3.39 15.37 -4.44
C ALA A 83 3.80 13.95 -3.99
N LEU A 84 5.08 13.59 -4.14
CA LEU A 84 5.61 12.31 -3.66
C LEU A 84 5.47 12.20 -2.13
N GLY A 85 5.80 13.26 -1.40
CA GLY A 85 5.59 13.33 0.06
C GLY A 85 4.13 13.12 0.45
N GLN A 86 3.20 13.81 -0.23
CA GLN A 86 1.76 13.65 -0.02
C GLN A 86 1.28 12.21 -0.31
N ILE A 87 1.76 11.60 -1.40
CA ILE A 87 1.45 10.20 -1.73
C ILE A 87 1.94 9.27 -0.62
N GLN A 88 3.16 9.46 -0.11
CA GLN A 88 3.69 8.62 0.97
C GLN A 88 2.85 8.73 2.24
N VAL A 89 2.43 9.93 2.63
CA VAL A 89 1.53 10.14 3.79
C VAL A 89 0.21 9.39 3.61
N GLN A 90 -0.42 9.51 2.44
CA GLN A 90 -1.70 8.82 2.19
C GLN A 90 -1.54 7.29 2.15
N LEU A 91 -0.46 6.78 1.57
CA LEU A 91 -0.17 5.33 1.58
C LEU A 91 0.12 4.81 2.99
N TYR A 92 0.78 5.62 3.83
CA TYR A 92 0.99 5.30 5.24
C TYR A 92 -0.35 5.26 5.99
N GLN A 93 -1.24 6.23 5.77
CA GLN A 93 -2.59 6.24 6.34
C GLN A 93 -3.40 5.00 5.94
N LEU A 94 -3.37 4.61 4.66
CA LEU A 94 -4.00 3.37 4.20
C LEU A 94 -3.45 2.14 4.95
N SER A 95 -2.12 2.07 5.10
CA SER A 95 -1.47 0.96 5.80
C SER A 95 -1.89 0.91 7.28
N LEU A 96 -1.99 2.07 7.94
CA LEU A 96 -2.48 2.17 9.32
C LEU A 96 -3.93 1.73 9.43
N PHE A 97 -4.83 2.25 8.61
CA PHE A 97 -6.25 1.87 8.66
C PHE A 97 -6.47 0.38 8.42
N LEU A 98 -5.70 -0.23 7.51
CA LEU A 98 -5.76 -1.68 7.30
C LEU A 98 -5.22 -2.44 8.51
N THR A 99 -4.09 -1.99 9.07
CA THR A 99 -3.48 -2.64 10.24
C THR A 99 -4.40 -2.57 11.46
N GLU A 100 -4.99 -1.41 11.73
CA GLU A 100 -5.98 -1.23 12.81
C GLU A 100 -7.26 -2.03 12.54
N GLY A 101 -7.82 -1.92 11.34
CA GLY A 101 -9.07 -2.57 10.97
C GLY A 101 -8.98 -4.09 11.00
N LEU A 102 -7.88 -4.67 10.53
CA LEU A 102 -7.62 -6.11 10.59
C LEU A 102 -7.15 -6.54 11.98
N GLY A 103 -6.36 -5.70 12.67
CA GLY A 103 -5.87 -5.96 14.03
C GLY A 103 -6.99 -6.03 15.07
N ALA A 104 -8.08 -5.30 14.87
CA ALA A 104 -9.30 -5.39 15.68
C ALA A 104 -9.92 -6.81 15.68
N PHE A 105 -9.62 -7.63 14.67
CA PHE A 105 -10.04 -9.03 14.59
C PHE A 105 -9.02 -10.00 15.24
N GLY A 106 -7.91 -9.51 15.80
CA GLY A 106 -6.88 -10.32 16.44
C GLY A 106 -5.76 -10.80 15.49
N LEU A 107 -5.61 -10.16 14.33
CA LEU A 107 -4.51 -10.44 13.38
C LEU A 107 -3.24 -9.66 13.79
N PRO A 108 -2.09 -10.33 14.04
CA PRO A 108 -0.85 -9.68 14.44
C PRO A 108 -0.10 -9.13 13.22
N LEU A 109 -0.57 -8.02 12.67
CA LEU A 109 -0.03 -7.42 11.45
C LEU A 109 1.03 -6.36 11.75
N PHE A 110 2.09 -6.36 10.94
CA PHE A 110 3.13 -5.34 10.96
C PHE A 110 3.23 -4.67 9.58
N PRO A 111 2.93 -3.36 9.46
CA PRO A 111 2.98 -2.67 8.18
C PRO A 111 4.44 -2.42 7.76
N ILE A 112 4.76 -2.70 6.50
CA ILE A 112 6.07 -2.43 5.91
C ILE A 112 5.93 -1.36 4.83
N GLN A 113 6.62 -0.25 5.02
CA GLN A 113 6.63 0.84 4.04
C GLN A 113 7.59 0.53 2.90
N THR A 114 7.06 0.25 1.71
CA THR A 114 7.89 -0.12 0.55
C THR A 114 8.94 0.93 0.18
N SER A 115 8.68 2.21 0.40
CA SER A 115 9.64 3.28 0.11
C SER A 115 10.88 3.30 1.01
N SER A 116 10.91 2.56 2.12
CA SER A 116 12.10 2.43 2.97
C SER A 116 12.98 1.22 2.63
N ILE A 117 12.44 0.24 1.89
CA ILE A 117 13.11 -1.04 1.62
C ILE A 117 13.25 -1.38 0.13
N VAL A 118 12.54 -0.67 -0.76
CA VAL A 118 12.55 -0.90 -2.21
C VAL A 118 13.17 0.30 -2.92
N THR A 119 14.09 0.02 -3.85
CA THR A 119 14.55 1.00 -4.84
C THR A 119 14.18 0.55 -6.24
N LEU A 120 13.89 1.51 -7.11
CA LEU A 120 13.54 1.27 -8.50
C LEU A 120 14.63 1.79 -9.43
N LEU A 121 14.90 1.04 -10.51
CA LEU A 121 15.71 1.49 -11.63
C LEU A 121 14.88 1.34 -12.91
N LYS A 122 14.71 2.43 -13.67
CA LYS A 122 13.93 2.47 -14.93
C LYS A 122 12.53 1.83 -14.79
N GLY A 123 11.84 2.13 -13.68
CA GLY A 123 10.49 1.64 -13.41
C GLY A 123 10.39 0.16 -13.00
N ARG A 124 11.53 -0.51 -12.76
CA ARG A 124 11.58 -1.90 -12.26
C ARG A 124 12.21 -1.94 -10.88
N ILE A 125 11.82 -2.91 -10.06
CA ILE A 125 12.46 -3.16 -8.77
C ILE A 125 13.92 -3.52 -9.02
N HIS A 126 14.82 -2.74 -8.41
CA HIS A 126 16.27 -2.97 -8.48
C HIS A 126 16.77 -3.64 -7.20
N ASN A 127 16.33 -3.15 -6.04
CA ASN A 127 16.62 -3.76 -4.75
C ASN A 127 15.35 -3.81 -3.90
N CYS A 128 15.21 -4.84 -3.08
CA CYS A 128 14.15 -5.03 -2.10
C CYS A 128 14.74 -5.75 -0.89
N ASN A 129 14.96 -5.02 0.21
CA ASN A 129 15.50 -5.60 1.43
C ASN A 129 14.36 -6.03 2.37
N LEU A 130 14.13 -7.34 2.46
CA LEU A 130 13.16 -7.93 3.39
C LEU A 130 13.83 -8.69 4.54
N SER A 131 15.16 -8.65 4.63
CA SER A 131 15.87 -9.16 5.82
C SER A 131 15.74 -8.14 6.95
N THR A 132 14.92 -8.48 7.94
CA THR A 132 14.83 -7.82 9.24
C THR A 132 15.73 -8.51 10.24
#